data_AF-A0A428HTG3-F1
#
_entry.id   AF-A0A428HTG3-F1
#
_cell.length_a   1.000
_cell.length_b   1.000
_cell.length_c   1.000
_cell.angle_alpha   90.00
_cell.angle_beta   90.00
_cell.angle_gamma   90.00
#
_symmetry.space_group_name_H-M   'P 1'
#
loop_
_entity.id
_entity.type
_entity.pdbx_description
1 polymer ?
#
loop_
_entity_poly.entity_id
_entity_poly.type
_entity_poly.pdbx_seq_one_letter_code
_entity_poly.pdbx_strand_id
1 'polypeptide(L)'
;MSQKQFTEFENQDYGVVIIELVKDIYYSGVSTSSKLVLIRKFTELISRKILNLGEGSKMTLGEIAHPNPKKFPRTYKLWEKLDASFRDDFSKIVQENAELCNQYAHTQINKPASDEEYLRAEELVSELFSLLFVKYFTKFELTVLSDPNVLTAFSHLPPVIRYKTLEKLMGEKAISELNVRILDKFMLAKVKYQSLDEAFIWLLKNREEMIDVSYPTSEEIENFIGLHDDECSLVLWEYNNAFDLLLDKLLDPKILVNESGQLYDDFERAVVYFNGFNCELYLTGTEEREEFKDLIEFAFLGR
;
A
#
# COMPACT_ATOMS: atom_id res chain seq x y z
N MET A 1 17.41 2.79 -35.70
CA MET A 1 17.15 1.66 -34.79
C MET A 1 15.78 1.88 -34.19
N SER A 2 14.81 1.01 -34.48
CA SER A 2 13.48 1.06 -33.88
C SER A 2 13.63 0.96 -32.36
N GLN A 3 13.17 1.97 -31.61
CA GLN A 3 13.01 1.84 -30.17
C GLN A 3 11.99 0.72 -29.96
N LYS A 4 12.44 -0.46 -29.54
CA LYS A 4 11.53 -1.53 -29.10
C LYS A 4 10.62 -0.91 -28.03
N GLN A 5 9.35 -0.77 -28.38
CA GLN A 5 8.29 -0.36 -27.48
C GLN A 5 8.31 -1.35 -26.29
N PHE A 6 8.32 -0.81 -25.09
CA PHE A 6 8.28 -1.63 -23.88
C PHE A 6 6.89 -2.22 -23.76
N THR A 7 6.80 -3.48 -23.35
CA THR A 7 5.53 -4.04 -22.90
C THR A 7 5.23 -3.49 -21.51
N GLU A 8 3.94 -3.27 -21.25
CA GLU A 8 3.44 -2.90 -19.94
C GLU A 8 3.44 -4.13 -19.03
N PHE A 9 3.46 -3.90 -17.71
CA PHE A 9 3.44 -4.98 -16.75
C PHE A 9 2.02 -5.56 -16.66
N GLU A 10 1.88 -6.82 -17.04
CA GLU A 10 0.64 -7.57 -16.90
C GLU A 10 0.79 -8.62 -15.80
N ASN A 11 -0.20 -8.71 -14.90
CA ASN A 11 -0.18 -9.68 -13.79
C ASN A 11 -0.06 -11.13 -14.31
N GLN A 12 -0.71 -11.44 -15.43
CA GLN A 12 -0.70 -12.77 -16.05
C GLN A 12 0.69 -13.22 -16.53
N ASP A 13 1.53 -12.30 -17.01
CA ASP A 13 2.87 -12.61 -17.55
C ASP A 13 3.82 -13.11 -16.44
N TYR A 14 3.63 -12.59 -15.22
CA TYR A 14 4.46 -12.89 -14.06
C TYR A 14 3.76 -13.77 -13.02
N GLY A 15 2.46 -14.04 -13.18
CA GLY A 15 1.62 -14.67 -12.17
C GLY A 15 2.15 -16.01 -11.68
N VAL A 16 2.61 -16.88 -12.59
CA VAL A 16 3.22 -18.18 -12.23
C VAL A 16 4.44 -17.99 -11.32
N VAL A 17 5.35 -17.08 -11.70
CA VAL A 17 6.57 -16.82 -10.93
C VAL A 17 6.25 -16.20 -9.58
N ILE A 18 5.27 -15.29 -9.50
CA ILE A 18 4.83 -14.68 -8.25
C ILE A 18 4.25 -15.74 -7.32
N ILE A 19 3.35 -16.60 -7.82
CA ILE A 19 2.73 -17.67 -7.04
C ILE A 19 3.80 -18.62 -6.48
N GLU A 20 4.78 -19.02 -7.30
CA GLU A 20 5.90 -19.85 -6.84
C GLU A 20 6.74 -19.16 -5.76
N LEU A 21 7.08 -17.88 -5.95
CA LEU A 21 7.85 -17.12 -4.97
C LEU A 21 7.10 -16.96 -3.65
N VAL A 22 5.82 -16.58 -3.69
CA VAL A 22 5.01 -16.43 -2.47
C VAL A 22 4.92 -17.77 -1.75
N LYS A 23 4.65 -18.87 -2.48
CA LYS A 23 4.63 -20.20 -1.89
C LYS A 23 5.94 -20.57 -1.22
N ASP A 24 7.06 -20.31 -1.87
CA ASP A 24 8.37 -20.67 -1.31
C ASP A 24 8.76 -19.78 -0.13
N ILE A 25 8.45 -18.48 -0.15
CA ILE A 25 8.75 -17.55 0.95
C ILE A 25 7.90 -17.88 2.19
N TYR A 26 6.58 -18.05 2.01
CA TYR A 26 5.63 -18.03 3.12
C TYR A 26 5.11 -19.42 3.52
N TYR A 27 4.98 -20.35 2.58
CA TYR A 27 4.30 -21.64 2.81
C TYR A 27 5.22 -22.86 2.71
N SER A 28 6.51 -22.66 2.45
CA SER A 28 7.50 -23.74 2.35
C SER A 28 8.45 -23.78 3.55
N GLY A 29 9.09 -24.94 3.76
CA GLY A 29 10.07 -25.16 4.81
C GLY A 29 11.50 -24.72 4.47
N VAL A 30 11.69 -23.80 3.51
CA VAL A 30 13.03 -23.30 3.15
C VAL A 30 13.62 -22.45 4.27
N SER A 31 14.96 -22.43 4.35
CA SER A 31 15.68 -21.66 5.37
C SER A 31 15.45 -20.15 5.24
N THR A 32 15.56 -19.41 6.34
CA THR A 32 15.48 -17.93 6.38
C THR A 32 16.40 -17.26 5.35
N SER A 33 17.64 -17.73 5.23
CA SER A 33 18.57 -17.22 4.20
C SER A 33 18.06 -17.46 2.77
N SER A 34 17.46 -18.63 2.50
CA SER A 34 16.82 -18.90 1.21
C SER A 34 15.62 -17.99 0.98
N LYS A 35 14.79 -17.77 2.00
CA LYS A 35 13.65 -16.83 1.91
C LYS A 35 14.10 -15.42 1.53
N LEU A 36 15.19 -14.91 2.13
CA LEU A 36 15.74 -13.60 1.76
C LEU A 36 16.18 -13.50 0.29
N VAL A 37 16.80 -14.56 -0.25
CA VAL A 37 17.14 -14.61 -1.68
C VAL A 37 15.88 -14.58 -2.57
N LEU A 38 14.79 -15.20 -2.14
CA LEU A 38 13.51 -15.18 -2.84
C LEU A 38 12.79 -13.83 -2.70
N ILE A 39 12.82 -13.22 -1.51
CA ILE A 39 12.30 -11.86 -1.27
C ILE A 39 12.98 -10.88 -2.22
N ARG A 40 14.30 -10.97 -2.43
CA ARG A 40 14.99 -10.14 -3.42
C ARG A 40 14.39 -10.24 -4.83
N LYS A 41 14.01 -11.44 -5.27
CA LYS A 41 13.34 -11.64 -6.57
C LYS A 41 11.94 -11.04 -6.56
N PHE A 42 11.21 -11.19 -5.45
CA PHE A 42 9.89 -10.61 -5.30
C PHE A 42 9.92 -9.07 -5.31
N THR A 43 10.89 -8.46 -4.63
CA THR A 43 11.22 -7.03 -4.70
C THR A 43 11.43 -6.57 -6.14
N GLU A 44 12.08 -7.38 -6.98
CA GLU A 44 12.24 -7.04 -8.41
C GLU A 44 10.90 -7.03 -9.16
N LEU A 45 10.01 -7.98 -8.89
CA LEU A 45 8.69 -8.05 -9.51
C LEU A 45 7.78 -6.88 -9.09
N ILE A 46 7.74 -6.54 -7.80
CA ILE A 46 6.99 -5.38 -7.31
C ILE A 46 7.56 -4.08 -7.92
N SER A 47 8.89 -3.99 -7.98
CA SER A 47 9.57 -2.86 -8.62
C SER A 47 9.23 -2.72 -10.12
N ARG A 48 9.09 -3.84 -10.83
CA ARG A 48 8.60 -3.86 -12.22
C ARG A 48 7.17 -3.33 -12.32
N LYS A 49 6.28 -3.75 -11.40
CA LYS A 49 4.91 -3.24 -11.34
C LYS A 49 4.87 -1.72 -11.12
N ILE A 50 5.66 -1.21 -10.18
CA ILE A 50 5.78 0.25 -9.91
C ILE A 50 6.18 1.03 -11.18
N LEU A 51 7.18 0.53 -11.92
CA LEU A 51 7.67 1.16 -13.14
C LEU A 51 6.83 0.86 -14.40
N ASN A 52 5.79 0.03 -14.29
CA ASN A 52 5.03 -0.54 -15.40
C ASN A 52 5.95 -1.18 -16.47
N LEU A 53 6.91 -1.99 -16.02
CA LEU A 53 7.91 -2.63 -16.86
C LEU A 53 7.59 -4.11 -17.10
N GLY A 54 7.02 -4.41 -18.27
CA GLY A 54 6.60 -5.76 -18.68
C GLY A 54 7.73 -6.73 -19.03
N GLU A 55 7.34 -7.89 -19.54
CA GLU A 55 8.24 -9.00 -19.87
C GLU A 55 9.27 -8.68 -20.97
N GLY A 56 10.22 -9.59 -21.21
CA GLY A 56 11.29 -9.43 -22.21
C GLY A 56 12.32 -8.34 -21.88
N SER A 57 12.23 -7.77 -20.69
CA SER A 57 12.92 -6.55 -20.29
C SER A 57 13.85 -6.84 -19.13
N LYS A 58 15.16 -6.72 -19.36
CA LYS A 58 16.12 -6.83 -18.28
C LYS A 58 15.98 -5.63 -17.35
N MET A 59 15.86 -5.92 -16.06
CA MET A 59 15.91 -4.96 -14.97
C MET A 59 16.64 -5.66 -13.84
N THR A 60 17.41 -4.90 -13.06
CA THR A 60 17.96 -5.38 -11.79
C THR A 60 17.67 -4.34 -10.73
N LEU A 61 17.59 -4.74 -9.46
CA LEU A 61 17.38 -3.80 -8.36
C LEU A 61 18.42 -2.67 -8.31
N GLY A 62 19.65 -2.94 -8.75
CA GLY A 62 20.72 -1.93 -8.82
C GLY A 62 20.42 -0.76 -9.76
N GLU A 63 19.56 -0.96 -10.78
CA GLU A 63 19.14 0.10 -11.70
C GLU A 63 18.16 1.08 -11.05
N ILE A 64 17.48 0.64 -10.00
CA ILE A 64 16.50 1.43 -9.23
C ILE A 64 17.17 2.03 -7.99
N ALA A 65 17.99 1.26 -7.28
CA ALA A 65 18.78 1.73 -6.15
C ALA A 65 19.77 2.84 -6.56
N HIS A 66 20.34 2.72 -7.77
CA HIS A 66 21.32 3.67 -8.30
C HIS A 66 20.95 4.09 -9.73
N PRO A 67 19.88 4.89 -9.88
CA PRO A 67 19.37 5.28 -11.18
C PRO A 67 20.43 6.07 -11.94
N ASN A 68 20.67 5.69 -13.20
CA ASN A 68 21.72 6.31 -14.01
C ASN A 68 21.32 6.38 -15.49
N PRO A 69 21.18 7.59 -16.08
CA PRO A 69 20.70 7.74 -17.46
C PRO A 69 21.68 7.19 -18.50
N LYS A 70 22.97 7.07 -18.17
CA LYS A 70 24.00 6.55 -19.09
C LYS A 70 24.12 5.03 -19.03
N LYS A 71 24.05 4.45 -17.83
CA LYS A 71 24.17 2.98 -17.64
C LYS A 71 22.85 2.26 -17.89
N PHE A 72 21.73 2.85 -17.47
CA PHE A 72 20.40 2.24 -17.46
C PHE A 72 19.36 3.18 -18.09
N PRO A 73 19.56 3.66 -19.34
CA PRO A 73 18.71 4.69 -19.94
C PRO A 73 17.23 4.32 -19.98
N ARG A 74 16.93 3.02 -20.11
CA ARG A 74 15.57 2.50 -20.14
C ARG A 74 14.87 2.63 -18.80
N THR A 75 15.43 2.01 -17.76
CA THR A 75 14.87 2.01 -16.40
C THR A 75 14.84 3.43 -15.84
N TYR A 76 15.90 4.21 -16.09
CA TYR A 76 15.96 5.62 -15.72
C TYR A 76 14.81 6.44 -16.32
N LYS A 77 14.48 6.24 -17.60
CA LYS A 77 13.37 6.99 -18.25
C LYS A 77 12.00 6.70 -17.60
N LEU A 78 11.79 5.49 -17.07
CA LEU A 78 10.55 5.15 -16.36
C LEU A 78 10.59 5.70 -14.93
N TRP A 79 11.73 5.57 -14.26
CA TRP A 79 11.97 6.08 -12.91
C TRP A 79 11.85 7.61 -12.83
N GLU A 80 12.37 8.34 -13.82
CA GLU A 80 12.34 9.81 -13.87
C GLU A 80 10.94 10.38 -14.11
N LYS A 81 9.98 9.55 -14.57
CA LYS A 81 8.56 9.95 -14.68
C LYS A 81 7.83 9.93 -13.35
N LEU A 82 8.41 9.30 -12.31
CA LEU A 82 7.84 9.28 -10.97
C LEU A 82 8.11 10.61 -10.28
N ASP A 83 7.23 10.99 -9.36
CA ASP A 83 7.42 12.19 -8.54
C ASP A 83 8.72 12.13 -7.72
N ALA A 84 9.28 13.30 -7.42
CA ALA A 84 10.60 13.39 -6.81
C ALA A 84 10.67 12.80 -5.39
N SER A 85 9.63 12.97 -4.57
CA SER A 85 9.56 12.32 -3.25
C SER A 85 9.40 10.81 -3.40
N PHE A 86 8.49 10.38 -4.29
CA PHE A 86 8.20 8.98 -4.55
C PHE A 86 9.44 8.20 -4.99
N ARG A 87 10.20 8.75 -5.96
CA ARG A 87 11.38 8.07 -6.51
C ARG A 87 12.51 7.94 -5.47
N ASP A 88 12.64 8.88 -4.56
CA ASP A 88 13.67 8.85 -3.51
C ASP A 88 13.35 7.73 -2.51
N ASP A 89 12.10 7.65 -2.05
CA ASP A 89 11.63 6.55 -1.19
C ASP A 89 11.75 5.19 -1.89
N PHE A 90 11.27 5.11 -3.13
CA PHE A 90 11.36 3.89 -3.93
C PHE A 90 12.81 3.40 -4.07
N SER A 91 13.75 4.30 -4.39
CA SER A 91 15.15 3.95 -4.56
C SER A 91 15.79 3.51 -3.25
N LYS A 92 15.46 4.18 -2.14
CA LYS A 92 15.96 3.86 -0.80
C LYS A 92 15.48 2.49 -0.33
N ILE A 93 14.19 2.21 -0.46
CA ILE A 93 13.58 0.93 -0.05
C ILE A 93 14.19 -0.21 -0.88
N VAL A 94 14.30 -0.03 -2.20
CA VAL A 94 14.90 -1.04 -3.08
C VAL A 94 16.38 -1.25 -2.77
N GLN A 95 17.13 -0.17 -2.47
CA GLN A 95 18.53 -0.27 -2.09
C GLN A 95 18.69 -1.07 -0.78
N GLU A 96 17.96 -0.70 0.27
CA GLU A 96 18.05 -1.36 1.56
C GLU A 96 17.68 -2.85 1.47
N ASN A 97 16.58 -3.18 0.77
CA ASN A 97 16.18 -4.57 0.58
C ASN A 97 17.21 -5.34 -0.25
N ALA A 98 17.76 -4.70 -1.29
CA ALA A 98 18.80 -5.30 -2.12
C ALA A 98 20.07 -5.61 -1.32
N GLU A 99 20.55 -4.70 -0.49
CA GLU A 99 21.73 -4.87 0.35
C GLU A 99 21.51 -5.98 1.39
N LEU A 100 20.38 -5.93 2.10
CA LEU A 100 19.98 -6.89 3.12
C LEU A 100 19.87 -8.33 2.58
N CYS A 101 19.33 -8.50 1.37
CA CYS A 101 19.10 -9.83 0.80
C CYS A 101 20.29 -10.36 -0.03
N ASN A 102 21.07 -9.48 -0.68
CA ASN A 102 22.13 -9.90 -1.62
C ASN A 102 23.29 -10.62 -0.91
N GLN A 103 23.50 -10.32 0.37
CA GLN A 103 24.54 -10.96 1.17
C GLN A 103 24.33 -12.48 1.35
N TYR A 104 23.09 -12.96 1.22
CA TYR A 104 22.72 -14.39 1.30
C TYR A 104 22.67 -15.09 -0.06
N ALA A 105 22.78 -14.34 -1.16
CA ALA A 105 22.88 -14.90 -2.51
C ALA A 105 24.31 -15.39 -2.85
N HIS A 106 25.28 -15.05 -2.01
CA HIS A 106 26.70 -15.35 -2.22
C HIS A 106 27.28 -16.07 -1.00
N THR A 107 28.33 -16.86 -1.23
CA THR A 107 28.95 -17.72 -0.19
C THR A 107 29.91 -16.97 0.75
N GLN A 108 29.92 -15.63 0.71
CA GLN A 108 30.81 -14.82 1.55
C GLN A 108 30.35 -14.78 3.01
N ILE A 109 29.04 -14.87 3.25
CA ILE A 109 28.48 -15.00 4.58
C ILE A 109 28.40 -16.47 4.96
N ASN A 110 29.00 -16.82 6.09
CA ASN A 110 29.02 -18.18 6.64
C ASN A 110 28.05 -18.37 7.81
N LYS A 111 27.19 -17.39 8.07
CA LYS A 111 26.15 -17.43 9.11
C LYS A 111 24.76 -17.44 8.46
N PRO A 112 23.80 -18.19 9.02
CA PRO A 112 22.42 -18.09 8.60
C PRO A 112 21.87 -16.69 8.90
N ALA A 113 20.85 -16.29 8.14
CA ALA A 113 20.11 -15.07 8.39
C ALA A 113 19.36 -15.15 9.72
N SER A 114 19.26 -14.02 10.39
CA SER A 114 18.44 -13.87 11.59
C SER A 114 16.96 -13.63 11.25
N ASP A 115 16.09 -13.88 12.22
CA ASP A 115 14.66 -13.58 12.09
C ASP A 115 14.43 -12.06 11.98
N GLU A 116 15.26 -11.23 12.63
CA GLU A 116 15.19 -9.76 12.52
C GLU A 116 15.43 -9.28 11.09
N GLU A 117 16.41 -9.86 10.39
CA GLU A 117 16.67 -9.55 8.98
C GLU A 117 15.53 -9.99 8.07
N TYR A 118 14.91 -11.13 8.37
CA TYR A 118 13.73 -11.58 7.64
C TYR A 118 12.55 -10.63 7.82
N LEU A 119 12.23 -10.28 9.06
CA LEU A 119 11.14 -9.34 9.38
C LEU A 119 11.39 -7.97 8.74
N ARG A 120 12.63 -7.47 8.74
CA ARG A 120 12.96 -6.21 8.05
C ARG A 120 12.77 -6.32 6.54
N ALA A 121 13.13 -7.44 5.94
CA ALA A 121 12.92 -7.66 4.51
C ALA A 121 11.42 -7.70 4.14
N GLU A 122 10.59 -8.33 4.97
CA GLU A 122 9.13 -8.33 4.81
C GLU A 122 8.51 -6.94 4.99
N GLU A 123 9.04 -6.17 5.94
CA GLU A 123 8.63 -4.79 6.15
C GLU A 123 8.91 -3.92 4.92
N LEU A 124 10.10 -4.06 4.33
CA LEU A 124 10.49 -3.37 3.09
C LEU A 124 9.62 -3.79 1.90
N VAL A 125 9.21 -5.06 1.83
CA VAL A 125 8.23 -5.52 0.82
C VAL A 125 6.88 -4.86 1.04
N SER A 126 6.42 -4.75 2.28
CA SER A 126 5.17 -4.04 2.63
C SER A 126 5.25 -2.56 2.27
N GLU A 127 6.40 -1.91 2.46
CA GLU A 127 6.64 -0.52 2.03
C GLU A 127 6.54 -0.37 0.50
N LEU A 128 7.07 -1.32 -0.28
CA LEU A 128 6.92 -1.31 -1.74
C LEU A 128 5.47 -1.50 -2.20
N PHE A 129 4.72 -2.40 -1.55
CA PHE A 129 3.29 -2.52 -1.80
C PHE A 129 2.57 -1.21 -1.49
N SER A 130 2.90 -0.56 -0.37
CA SER A 130 2.32 0.72 -0.03
C SER A 130 2.58 1.79 -1.09
N LEU A 131 3.77 1.81 -1.70
CA LEU A 131 4.09 2.72 -2.81
C LEU A 131 3.22 2.48 -4.06
N LEU A 132 2.81 1.24 -4.36
CA LEU A 132 1.86 0.99 -5.46
C LEU A 132 0.53 1.74 -5.22
N PHE A 133 0.02 1.67 -3.99
CA PHE A 133 -1.23 2.33 -3.63
C PHE A 133 -1.08 3.84 -3.42
N VAL A 134 0.09 4.33 -2.97
CA VAL A 134 0.39 5.76 -2.97
C VAL A 134 0.32 6.30 -4.39
N LYS A 135 1.02 5.67 -5.35
CA LYS A 135 0.98 6.06 -6.76
C LYS A 135 -0.44 6.07 -7.32
N TYR A 136 -1.26 5.07 -6.96
CA TYR A 136 -2.67 5.02 -7.33
C TYR A 136 -3.46 6.23 -6.78
N PHE A 137 -3.37 6.51 -5.47
CA PHE A 137 -4.12 7.60 -4.84
C PHE A 137 -3.54 9.00 -5.14
N THR A 138 -2.34 9.09 -5.68
CA THR A 138 -1.83 10.33 -6.29
C THR A 138 -2.50 10.60 -7.65
N LYS A 139 -2.81 9.54 -8.41
CA LYS A 139 -3.55 9.65 -9.68
C LYS A 139 -5.06 9.86 -9.47
N PHE A 140 -5.66 9.04 -8.62
CA PHE A 140 -7.07 9.11 -8.24
C PHE A 140 -7.16 9.63 -6.81
N GLU A 141 -7.19 10.97 -6.69
CA GLU A 141 -7.07 11.63 -5.39
C GLU A 141 -8.12 11.14 -4.39
N LEU A 142 -7.66 10.79 -3.18
CA LEU A 142 -8.55 10.42 -2.09
C LEU A 142 -9.27 11.67 -1.57
N THR A 143 -10.57 11.76 -1.83
CA THR A 143 -11.46 12.84 -1.41
C THR A 143 -12.60 12.30 -0.55
N VAL A 144 -13.42 13.21 -0.02
CA VAL A 144 -14.66 12.84 0.68
C VAL A 144 -15.59 12.02 -0.22
N LEU A 145 -15.55 12.21 -1.53
CA LEU A 145 -16.41 11.55 -2.52
C LEU A 145 -15.73 10.40 -3.28
N SER A 146 -14.55 9.94 -2.85
CA SER A 146 -13.88 8.78 -3.44
C SER A 146 -14.78 7.56 -3.56
N ASP A 147 -14.50 6.73 -4.56
CA ASP A 147 -15.33 5.57 -4.87
C ASP A 147 -15.43 4.61 -3.66
N PRO A 148 -16.64 4.29 -3.18
CA PRO A 148 -16.83 3.46 -2.00
C PRO A 148 -16.37 2.01 -2.20
N ASN A 149 -16.44 1.48 -3.43
CA ASN A 149 -15.96 0.13 -3.74
C ASN A 149 -14.44 0.07 -3.70
N VAL A 150 -13.76 1.09 -4.25
CA VAL A 150 -12.29 1.22 -4.15
C VAL A 150 -11.86 1.27 -2.70
N LEU A 151 -12.50 2.10 -1.86
CA LEU A 151 -12.12 2.19 -0.44
C LEU A 151 -12.46 0.93 0.36
N THR A 152 -13.51 0.21 -0.01
CA THR A 152 -13.85 -1.09 0.58
C THR A 152 -12.79 -2.12 0.22
N ALA A 153 -12.44 -2.22 -1.07
CA ALA A 153 -11.39 -3.10 -1.54
C ALA A 153 -10.03 -2.76 -0.91
N PHE A 154 -9.66 -1.47 -0.84
CA PHE A 154 -8.46 -1.02 -0.14
C PHE A 154 -8.44 -1.46 1.32
N SER A 155 -9.60 -1.50 1.99
CA SER A 155 -9.71 -1.93 3.37
C SER A 155 -9.35 -3.42 3.55
N HIS A 156 -9.42 -4.25 2.49
CA HIS A 156 -9.02 -5.66 2.53
C HIS A 156 -7.50 -5.88 2.61
N LEU A 157 -6.67 -4.90 2.26
CA LEU A 157 -5.22 -5.03 2.40
C LEU A 157 -4.80 -5.18 3.87
N PRO A 158 -3.66 -5.85 4.16
CA PRO A 158 -3.09 -5.90 5.50
C PRO A 158 -2.99 -4.51 6.15
N PRO A 159 -3.29 -4.37 7.45
CA PRO A 159 -3.24 -3.08 8.16
C PRO A 159 -1.94 -2.30 7.96
N VAL A 160 -0.79 -2.99 7.93
CA VAL A 160 0.53 -2.35 7.72
C VAL A 160 0.61 -1.62 6.38
N ILE A 161 0.12 -2.23 5.30
CA ILE A 161 0.15 -1.63 3.96
C ILE A 161 -0.78 -0.42 3.93
N ARG A 162 -2.00 -0.57 4.45
CA ARG A 162 -2.97 0.54 4.53
C ARG A 162 -2.44 1.72 5.32
N TYR A 163 -1.86 1.45 6.49
CA TYR A 163 -1.26 2.45 7.36
C TYR A 163 -0.15 3.21 6.64
N LYS A 164 0.84 2.49 6.09
CA LYS A 164 1.99 3.10 5.41
C LYS A 164 1.59 3.89 4.16
N THR A 165 0.60 3.41 3.40
CA THR A 165 0.04 4.16 2.26
C THR A 165 -0.58 5.48 2.71
N LEU A 166 -1.45 5.45 3.73
CA LEU A 166 -2.15 6.64 4.21
C LEU A 166 -1.21 7.62 4.93
N GLU A 167 -0.27 7.12 5.73
CA GLU A 167 0.78 7.93 6.37
C GLU A 167 1.58 8.71 5.32
N LYS A 168 1.97 8.03 4.24
CA LYS A 168 2.70 8.66 3.14
C LYS A 168 1.87 9.71 2.41
N LEU A 169 0.63 9.40 2.05
CA LEU A 169 -0.29 10.35 1.38
C LEU A 169 -0.54 11.60 2.23
N MET A 170 -0.67 11.44 3.55
CA MET A 170 -0.83 12.58 4.45
C MET A 170 0.44 13.42 4.56
N GLY A 171 1.61 12.79 4.63
CA GLY A 171 2.90 13.48 4.74
C GLY A 171 3.31 14.26 3.47
N GLU A 172 2.68 13.98 2.33
CA GLU A 172 2.93 14.69 1.06
C GLU A 172 2.00 15.89 0.85
N LYS A 173 0.94 16.02 1.65
CA LYS A 173 -0.07 17.08 1.52
C LYS A 173 0.08 18.12 2.62
N ALA A 174 -0.27 19.37 2.33
CA ALA A 174 -0.52 20.33 3.40
C ALA A 174 -1.74 19.88 4.22
N ILE A 175 -1.79 20.20 5.51
CA ILE A 175 -2.93 19.85 6.38
C ILE A 175 -4.26 20.37 5.79
N SER A 176 -4.24 21.54 5.17
CA SER A 176 -5.40 22.15 4.50
C SER A 176 -5.89 21.39 3.27
N GLU A 177 -5.08 20.50 2.70
CA GLU A 177 -5.39 19.65 1.56
C GLU A 177 -5.83 18.23 2.00
N LEU A 178 -5.73 17.93 3.30
CA LEU A 178 -6.32 16.73 3.86
C LEU A 178 -7.85 16.89 3.94
N ASN A 179 -8.52 15.75 3.97
CA ASN A 179 -9.94 15.68 4.24
C ASN A 179 -10.23 14.62 5.30
N VAL A 180 -11.38 14.77 5.96
CA VAL A 180 -11.81 13.89 7.05
C VAL A 180 -11.86 12.41 6.67
N ARG A 181 -12.06 12.06 5.39
CA ARG A 181 -12.13 10.66 4.94
C ARG A 181 -10.76 10.00 4.89
N ILE A 182 -9.71 10.71 4.48
CA ILE A 182 -8.32 10.20 4.58
C ILE A 182 -7.99 9.93 6.05
N LEU A 183 -8.28 10.90 6.92
CA LEU A 183 -7.96 10.81 8.34
C LEU A 183 -8.69 9.67 9.02
N ASP A 184 -9.98 9.49 8.72
CA ASP A 184 -10.76 8.35 9.20
C ASP A 184 -10.11 7.01 8.85
N LYS A 185 -9.79 6.82 7.56
CA LYS A 185 -9.14 5.60 7.09
C LYS A 185 -7.77 5.42 7.75
N PHE A 186 -7.02 6.50 7.95
CA PHE A 186 -5.71 6.46 8.61
C PHE A 186 -5.84 6.03 10.07
N MET A 187 -6.77 6.63 10.82
CA MET A 187 -7.01 6.28 12.22
C MET A 187 -7.40 4.81 12.34
N LEU A 188 -8.31 4.32 11.50
CA LEU A 188 -8.71 2.90 11.49
C LEU A 188 -7.57 1.96 11.08
N ALA A 189 -6.70 2.36 10.16
CA ALA A 189 -5.52 1.58 9.80
C ALA A 189 -4.50 1.55 10.94
N LYS A 190 -4.28 2.69 11.60
CA LYS A 190 -3.37 2.86 12.74
C LYS A 190 -3.81 2.05 13.95
N VAL A 191 -5.09 2.09 14.27
CA VAL A 191 -5.70 1.23 15.29
C VAL A 191 -5.37 -0.24 15.04
N LYS A 192 -5.61 -0.71 13.81
CA LYS A 192 -5.43 -2.13 13.45
C LYS A 192 -3.96 -2.55 13.35
N TYR A 193 -3.08 -1.64 12.97
CA TYR A 193 -1.65 -1.93 12.81
C TYR A 193 -0.86 -1.78 14.11
N GLN A 194 -1.20 -0.79 14.94
CA GLN A 194 -0.45 -0.44 16.14
C GLN A 194 -1.28 -0.70 17.40
N SER A 195 -2.26 0.16 17.70
CA SER A 195 -3.24 0.00 18.77
C SER A 195 -4.18 1.20 18.80
N LEU A 196 -5.28 1.06 19.56
CA LEU A 196 -6.13 2.18 19.98
C LEU A 196 -5.34 3.28 20.69
N ASP A 197 -4.48 2.90 21.64
CA ASP A 197 -3.74 3.85 22.47
C ASP A 197 -2.81 4.71 21.59
N GLU A 198 -2.11 4.09 20.64
CA GLU A 198 -1.27 4.80 19.67
C GLU A 198 -2.10 5.72 18.77
N ALA A 199 -3.30 5.30 18.39
CA ALA A 199 -4.24 6.13 17.63
C ALA A 199 -4.70 7.35 18.45
N PHE A 200 -5.13 7.17 19.70
CA PHE A 200 -5.50 8.27 20.60
C PHE A 200 -4.33 9.23 20.84
N ILE A 201 -3.16 8.70 21.17
CA ILE A 201 -1.95 9.52 21.42
C ILE A 201 -1.65 10.38 20.19
N TRP A 202 -1.74 9.81 18.99
CA TRP A 202 -1.52 10.56 17.76
C TRP A 202 -2.59 11.62 17.53
N LEU A 203 -3.88 11.30 17.68
CA LEU A 203 -4.96 12.27 17.48
C LEU A 203 -4.83 13.46 18.44
N LEU A 204 -4.51 13.19 19.71
CA LEU A 204 -4.33 14.24 20.73
C LEU A 204 -3.09 15.11 20.45
N LYS A 205 -1.99 14.50 20.00
CA LYS A 205 -0.76 15.25 19.64
C LYS A 205 -0.96 16.18 18.44
N ASN A 206 -1.83 15.81 17.50
CA ASN A 206 -2.10 16.58 16.29
C ASN A 206 -3.42 17.38 16.38
N ARG A 207 -3.95 17.61 17.59
CA ARG A 207 -5.28 18.22 17.79
C ARG A 207 -5.48 19.53 17.01
N GLU A 208 -4.53 20.45 17.09
CA GLU A 208 -4.63 21.76 16.43
C GLU A 208 -4.73 21.60 14.92
N GLU A 209 -3.86 20.78 14.34
CA GLU A 209 -3.85 20.47 12.91
C GLU A 209 -5.17 19.81 12.46
N MET A 210 -5.71 18.88 13.24
CA MET A 210 -6.96 18.17 12.91
C MET A 210 -8.21 19.05 13.00
N ILE A 211 -8.17 20.13 13.78
CA ILE A 211 -9.22 21.14 13.80
C ILE A 211 -9.18 22.00 12.53
N ASP A 212 -7.98 22.26 12.01
CA ASP A 212 -7.75 23.10 10.83
C ASP A 212 -7.93 22.37 9.49
N VAL A 213 -8.08 21.04 9.52
CA VAL A 213 -8.40 20.24 8.32
C VAL A 213 -9.72 20.71 7.73
N SER A 214 -9.75 20.90 6.40
CA SER A 214 -10.95 21.27 5.69
C SER A 214 -12.07 20.26 5.93
N TYR A 215 -13.23 20.75 6.36
CA TYR A 215 -14.41 19.94 6.63
C TYR A 215 -15.39 20.00 5.44
N PRO A 216 -16.10 18.90 5.12
CA PRO A 216 -16.99 18.87 3.97
C PRO A 216 -18.12 19.91 4.06
N THR A 217 -18.47 20.49 2.91
CA THR A 217 -19.64 21.35 2.75
C THR A 217 -20.95 20.56 2.85
N SER A 218 -22.07 21.23 3.12
CA SER A 218 -23.40 20.58 3.14
C SER A 218 -23.67 19.75 1.88
N GLU A 219 -23.33 20.26 0.69
CA GLU A 219 -23.52 19.56 -0.58
C GLU A 219 -22.64 18.30 -0.67
N GLU A 220 -21.38 18.39 -0.23
CA GLU A 220 -20.49 17.22 -0.19
C GLU A 220 -20.98 16.16 0.80
N ILE A 221 -21.55 16.56 1.95
CA ILE A 221 -22.12 15.63 2.91
C ILE A 221 -23.37 14.94 2.34
N GLU A 222 -24.26 15.68 1.67
CA GLU A 222 -25.44 15.10 1.00
C GLU A 222 -25.03 14.09 -0.07
N ASN A 223 -24.06 14.46 -0.92
CA ASN A 223 -23.53 13.57 -1.95
C ASN A 223 -22.85 12.34 -1.34
N PHE A 224 -22.07 12.51 -0.28
CA PHE A 224 -21.43 11.41 0.44
C PHE A 224 -22.45 10.40 0.97
N ILE A 225 -23.53 10.87 1.60
CA ILE A 225 -24.62 10.00 2.08
C ILE A 225 -25.29 9.29 0.90
N GLY A 226 -25.51 9.98 -0.22
CA GLY A 226 -26.09 9.37 -1.42
C GLY A 226 -25.22 8.29 -2.08
N LEU A 227 -23.90 8.27 -1.82
CA LEU A 227 -22.97 7.24 -2.31
C LEU A 227 -22.94 5.98 -1.43
N HIS A 228 -23.54 6.02 -0.23
CA HIS A 228 -23.47 4.96 0.76
C HIS A 228 -24.88 4.47 1.11
N ASP A 229 -25.20 3.21 0.79
CA ASP A 229 -26.46 2.57 1.21
C ASP A 229 -26.46 2.42 2.75
N ASP A 230 -27.40 3.08 3.45
CA ASP A 230 -27.85 3.03 4.87
C ASP A 230 -26.82 2.87 6.03
N GLU A 231 -25.61 2.36 5.81
CA GLU A 231 -24.51 2.23 6.76
C GLU A 231 -23.40 3.22 6.44
N CYS A 232 -23.67 4.50 6.70
CA CYS A 232 -22.65 5.53 6.61
C CYS A 232 -21.74 5.47 7.85
N SER A 233 -20.49 5.02 7.67
CA SER A 233 -19.54 4.90 8.79
C SER A 233 -19.03 6.23 9.37
N LEU A 234 -19.39 7.37 8.76
CA LEU A 234 -18.99 8.71 9.16
C LEU A 234 -20.21 9.60 9.33
N VAL A 235 -20.49 10.01 10.57
CA VAL A 235 -21.60 10.91 10.94
C VAL A 235 -21.23 12.38 10.71
N LEU A 236 -20.93 12.73 9.45
CA LEU A 236 -20.36 14.05 9.10
C LEU A 236 -21.21 15.24 9.57
N TRP A 237 -22.54 15.10 9.62
CA TRP A 237 -23.46 16.17 10.06
C TRP A 237 -23.40 16.53 11.54
N GLU A 238 -22.90 15.62 12.38
CA GLU A 238 -22.88 15.80 13.83
C GLU A 238 -21.70 16.66 14.30
N TYR A 239 -20.73 16.89 13.41
CA TYR A 239 -19.48 17.56 13.70
C TYR A 239 -19.19 18.64 12.67
N ASN A 240 -18.28 19.56 13.01
CA ASN A 240 -17.83 20.63 12.13
C ASN A 240 -16.29 20.66 11.94
N ASN A 241 -15.59 19.68 12.51
CA ASN A 241 -14.15 19.52 12.40
C ASN A 241 -13.76 18.03 12.50
N ALA A 242 -12.60 17.68 11.94
CA ALA A 242 -12.16 16.28 11.89
C ALA A 242 -11.76 15.75 13.27
N PHE A 243 -11.20 16.59 14.16
CA PHE A 243 -10.76 16.15 15.48
C PHE A 243 -11.91 15.57 16.31
N ASP A 244 -13.00 16.32 16.48
CA ASP A 244 -14.11 15.89 17.33
C ASP A 244 -14.80 14.64 16.75
N LEU A 245 -14.98 14.60 15.42
CA LEU A 245 -15.54 13.43 14.74
C LEU A 245 -14.68 12.17 14.97
N LEU A 246 -13.36 12.29 14.79
CA LEU A 246 -12.46 11.14 14.92
C LEU A 246 -12.29 10.72 16.38
N LEU A 247 -12.36 11.66 17.32
CA LEU A 247 -12.31 11.38 18.74
C LEU A 247 -13.52 10.56 19.17
N ASP A 248 -14.73 10.98 18.79
CA ASP A 248 -15.96 10.22 19.08
C ASP A 248 -15.92 8.84 18.44
N LYS A 249 -15.45 8.77 17.18
CA LYS A 249 -15.30 7.50 16.48
C LYS A 249 -14.34 6.54 17.20
N LEU A 250 -13.18 7.00 17.66
CA LEU A 250 -12.27 6.14 18.45
C LEU A 250 -12.86 5.71 19.80
N LEU A 251 -13.81 6.47 20.36
CA LEU A 251 -14.51 6.13 21.59
C LEU A 251 -15.73 5.22 21.36
N ASP A 252 -16.15 5.00 20.10
CA ASP A 252 -17.28 4.12 19.77
C ASP A 252 -17.00 2.68 20.27
N PRO A 253 -17.87 2.11 21.13
CA PRO A 253 -17.78 0.72 21.56
C PRO A 253 -17.65 -0.29 20.42
N LYS A 254 -18.18 -0.03 19.23
CA LYS A 254 -18.03 -0.90 18.06
C LYS A 254 -16.61 -0.93 17.55
N ILE A 255 -15.88 0.19 17.62
CA ILE A 255 -14.46 0.23 17.30
C ILE A 255 -13.66 -0.47 18.39
N LEU A 256 -13.98 -0.24 19.67
CA LEU A 256 -13.39 -0.95 20.81
C LEU A 256 -13.60 -2.48 20.75
N VAL A 257 -14.74 -2.95 20.24
CA VAL A 257 -15.04 -4.38 20.08
C VAL A 257 -14.32 -4.94 18.84
N ASN A 258 -14.25 -4.19 17.74
CA ASN A 258 -13.48 -4.59 16.55
C ASN A 258 -11.95 -4.49 16.74
N GLU A 259 -11.48 -3.81 17.78
CA GLU A 259 -10.08 -3.83 18.22
C GLU A 259 -9.72 -5.11 18.98
N SER A 260 -10.67 -5.70 19.70
CA SER A 260 -10.49 -7.01 20.34
C SER A 260 -10.48 -8.17 19.35
N GLY A 261 -10.86 -7.91 18.09
CA GLY A 261 -10.78 -8.84 16.98
C GLY A 261 -10.08 -8.19 15.80
N GLN A 262 -8.74 -8.18 15.80
CA GLN A 262 -7.98 -8.12 14.55
C GLN A 262 -8.59 -9.17 13.60
N LEU A 263 -9.48 -8.76 12.68
CA LEU A 263 -10.02 -9.68 11.68
C LEU A 263 -8.86 -10.31 10.89
N TYR A 264 -7.77 -9.54 10.72
CA TYR A 264 -6.46 -9.94 10.20
C TYR A 264 -5.40 -8.84 10.42
N ASP A 265 -4.15 -9.26 10.46
CA ASP A 265 -2.91 -8.49 10.60
C ASP A 265 -1.96 -8.69 9.40
N ASP A 266 -2.07 -9.83 8.72
CA ASP A 266 -1.23 -10.26 7.59
C ASP A 266 -2.05 -10.56 6.32
N PHE A 267 -1.37 -10.96 5.25
CA PHE A 267 -2.00 -11.33 3.98
C PHE A 267 -2.81 -12.63 4.09
N GLU A 268 -2.35 -13.56 4.89
CA GLU A 268 -2.87 -14.92 5.06
C GLU A 268 -4.26 -14.92 5.68
N ARG A 269 -4.53 -14.00 6.60
CA ARG A 269 -5.87 -13.79 7.12
C ARG A 269 -6.69 -12.82 6.26
N ALA A 270 -6.04 -11.83 5.64
CA ALA A 270 -6.70 -10.88 4.73
C ALA A 270 -7.32 -11.57 3.49
N VAL A 271 -6.65 -12.59 2.95
CA VAL A 271 -7.08 -13.27 1.71
C VAL A 271 -8.47 -13.91 1.83
N VAL A 272 -8.88 -14.32 3.04
CA VAL A 272 -10.21 -14.87 3.28
C VAL A 272 -11.30 -13.83 2.98
N TYR A 273 -11.09 -12.58 3.40
CA TYR A 273 -12.03 -11.49 3.14
C TYR A 273 -11.96 -11.04 1.68
N PHE A 274 -10.75 -10.96 1.12
CA PHE A 274 -10.55 -10.60 -0.28
C PHE A 274 -11.22 -11.61 -1.23
N ASN A 275 -11.08 -12.92 -0.99
CA ASN A 275 -11.73 -13.95 -1.80
C ASN A 275 -13.26 -13.92 -1.71
N GLY A 276 -13.82 -13.36 -0.63
CA GLY A 276 -15.26 -13.11 -0.50
C GLY A 276 -15.72 -11.84 -1.23
N PHE A 277 -14.80 -10.95 -1.62
CA PHE A 277 -15.08 -9.70 -2.30
C PHE A 277 -15.10 -9.89 -3.82
N ASN A 278 -16.25 -9.67 -4.45
CA ASN A 278 -16.42 -9.86 -5.89
C ASN A 278 -15.85 -8.67 -6.69
N CYS A 279 -14.54 -8.72 -6.99
CA CYS A 279 -13.86 -7.67 -7.75
C CYS A 279 -14.51 -7.41 -9.12
N GLU A 280 -15.02 -8.42 -9.80
CA GLU A 280 -15.69 -8.25 -11.11
C GLU A 280 -16.97 -7.44 -11.01
N LEU A 281 -17.70 -7.58 -9.90
CA LEU A 281 -18.93 -6.84 -9.65
C LEU A 281 -18.66 -5.40 -9.20
N TYR A 282 -17.67 -5.22 -8.31
CA TYR A 282 -17.49 -3.95 -7.59
C TYR A 282 -16.39 -3.05 -8.18
N LEU A 283 -15.39 -3.61 -8.87
CA LEU A 283 -14.22 -2.89 -9.38
C LEU A 283 -14.11 -2.93 -10.91
N THR A 284 -15.23 -2.76 -11.60
CA THR A 284 -15.27 -2.65 -13.07
C THR A 284 -16.08 -1.43 -13.53
N GLY A 285 -15.90 -1.04 -14.80
CA GLY A 285 -16.73 -0.03 -15.47
C GLY A 285 -16.21 1.40 -15.42
N THR A 286 -15.15 1.68 -14.66
CA THR A 286 -14.40 2.95 -14.69
C THR A 286 -12.90 2.69 -14.66
N GLU A 287 -12.12 3.60 -15.23
CA GLU A 287 -10.64 3.53 -15.22
C GLU A 287 -10.09 3.43 -13.79
N GLU A 288 -10.63 4.23 -12.87
CA GLU A 288 -10.29 4.20 -11.43
C GLU A 288 -10.43 2.79 -10.85
N ARG A 289 -11.60 2.17 -11.06
CA ARG A 289 -11.91 0.84 -10.52
C ARG A 289 -11.06 -0.25 -11.15
N GLU A 290 -10.87 -0.21 -12.46
CA GLU A 290 -10.09 -1.22 -13.19
C GLU A 290 -8.60 -1.17 -12.84
N GLU A 291 -8.04 0.04 -12.68
CA GLU A 291 -6.65 0.19 -12.21
C GLU A 291 -6.49 -0.27 -10.76
N PHE A 292 -7.47 0.01 -9.88
CA PHE A 292 -7.42 -0.50 -8.51
C PHE A 292 -7.51 -2.02 -8.46
N LYS A 293 -8.40 -2.60 -9.27
CA LYS A 293 -8.58 -4.06 -9.41
C LYS A 293 -7.26 -4.74 -9.76
N ASP A 294 -6.56 -4.24 -10.79
CA ASP A 294 -5.27 -4.77 -11.22
C ASP A 294 -4.22 -4.74 -10.09
N LEU A 295 -4.20 -3.67 -9.28
CA LEU A 295 -3.28 -3.54 -8.16
C LEU A 295 -3.62 -4.46 -6.98
N ILE A 296 -4.88 -4.55 -6.60
CA ILE A 296 -5.29 -5.39 -5.47
C ILE A 296 -5.16 -6.87 -5.81
N GLU A 297 -5.50 -7.28 -7.03
CA GLU A 297 -5.26 -8.65 -7.51
C GLU A 297 -3.77 -8.99 -7.48
N PHE A 298 -2.90 -8.08 -7.95
CA PHE A 298 -1.45 -8.24 -7.86
C PHE A 298 -0.98 -8.47 -6.42
N ALA A 299 -1.51 -7.72 -5.46
CA ALA A 299 -1.12 -7.84 -4.05
C ALA A 299 -1.49 -9.19 -3.42
N PHE A 300 -2.58 -9.81 -3.88
CA PHE A 300 -3.05 -11.11 -3.40
C PHE A 300 -2.60 -12.31 -4.26
N LEU A 301 -1.83 -12.11 -5.32
CA LEU A 301 -1.32 -13.21 -6.14
C LEU A 301 -0.52 -14.22 -5.31
N GLY A 302 -0.97 -15.47 -5.31
CA GLY A 302 -0.31 -16.58 -4.62
C GLY A 302 -0.58 -16.69 -3.12
N ARG A 303 -1.46 -15.84 -2.57
CA ARG A 303 -1.96 -15.91 -1.18
C ARG A 303 -3.12 -16.87 -1.03
#